data_AF-Q53M95-F1
#
_entry.id   AF-Q53M95-F1
#
_cell.length_a   1.000
_cell.length_b   1.000
_cell.length_c   1.000
_cell.angle_alpha   90.00
_cell.angle_beta   90.00
_cell.angle_gamma   90.00
#
_symmetry.space_group_name_H-M   'P 1'
#
loop_
_entity.id
_entity.type
_entity.pdbx_description
1 polymer ?
#
loop_
_entity_poly.entity_id
_entity_poly.type
_entity_poly.pdbx_seq_one_letter_code
_entity_poly.pdbx_strand_id
1 'polypeptide(L)' 'MATTSDVPEYLRNQIMIPMLQEPSHFFLGLMGNINPTHCINTETNRIPFRQTKPNLAKWSTTFRA' A
#
# COMPACT_ATOMS: atom_id res chain seq x y z
N MET A 1 -16.84 -5.57 -18.39
CA MET A 1 -17.41 -5.95 -17.08
C MET A 1 -16.82 -7.31 -16.74
N ALA A 2 -15.72 -7.37 -15.97
CA ALA A 2 -15.14 -8.66 -15.58
C ALA A 2 -16.00 -9.26 -14.45
N THR A 3 -16.60 -10.41 -14.72
CA THR A 3 -17.43 -11.15 -13.76
C THR A 3 -16.53 -11.79 -12.71
N THR A 4 -16.77 -11.48 -11.44
CA THR A 4 -16.00 -11.89 -10.26
C THR A 4 -16.09 -13.38 -9.90
N SER A 5 -16.42 -14.25 -10.87
CA SER A 5 -16.89 -15.61 -10.62
C SER A 5 -15.82 -16.71 -10.61
N ASP A 6 -14.55 -16.42 -10.93
CA ASP A 6 -13.46 -17.42 -10.98
C ASP A 6 -12.29 -17.11 -10.02
N VAL A 7 -12.45 -16.23 -9.04
CA VAL A 7 -11.37 -15.94 -8.08
C VAL A 7 -11.30 -17.05 -7.02
N PRO A 8 -10.17 -17.77 -6.88
CA PRO A 8 -9.99 -18.78 -5.85
C PRO A 8 -10.25 -18.23 -4.44
N GLU A 9 -10.84 -19.04 -3.57
CA GLU A 9 -11.31 -18.61 -2.25
C GLU A 9 -10.19 -18.02 -1.37
N TYR A 10 -8.99 -18.59 -1.43
CA TYR A 10 -7.81 -18.11 -0.70
C TYR A 10 -7.30 -16.73 -1.16
N LEU A 11 -7.78 -16.23 -2.30
CA LEU A 11 -7.45 -14.90 -2.84
C LEU A 11 -8.54 -13.85 -2.55
N ARG A 12 -9.70 -14.23 -1.99
CA ARG A 12 -10.83 -13.30 -1.76
C ARG A 12 -10.47 -12.10 -0.87
N ASN A 13 -9.49 -12.26 0.02
CA ASN A 13 -9.09 -11.23 0.98
C ASN A 13 -7.89 -10.41 0.49
N GLN A 14 -7.51 -10.56 -0.78
CA GLN A 14 -6.37 -9.85 -1.39
C GLN A 14 -6.85 -8.68 -2.24
N ILE A 15 -5.97 -7.70 -2.42
CA ILE A 15 -6.23 -6.55 -3.29
C ILE A 15 -5.92 -7.00 -4.72
N MET A 16 -6.95 -7.10 -5.55
CA MET A 16 -6.81 -7.46 -6.97
C MET A 16 -6.49 -6.22 -7.82
N ILE A 17 -5.42 -6.30 -8.59
CA ILE A 17 -5.03 -5.28 -9.58
C ILE A 17 -5.23 -5.88 -10.98
N PRO A 18 -6.24 -5.42 -11.75
CA PRO A 18 -6.45 -5.87 -13.11
C PRO A 18 -5.43 -5.21 -14.05
N MET A 19 -4.89 -5.99 -15.00
CA MET A 19 -4.05 -5.44 -16.07
C MET A 19 -4.91 -4.90 -17.22
N LEU A 20 -4.51 -3.77 -17.79
CA LEU A 20 -5.29 -3.09 -18.84
C LEU A 20 -5.22 -3.80 -20.19
N GLN A 21 -4.10 -4.48 -20.48
CA GLN A 21 -3.79 -5.03 -21.80
C GLN A 21 -3.82 -6.56 -21.86
N GLU A 22 -3.87 -7.23 -20.72
CA GLU A 22 -3.85 -8.68 -20.62
C GLU A 22 -4.93 -9.16 -19.65
N PRO A 23 -5.46 -10.38 -19.82
CA PRO A 23 -6.41 -10.99 -18.87
C PRO A 23 -5.77 -11.39 -17.53
N SER A 24 -4.52 -10.98 -17.27
CA SER A 24 -3.79 -11.26 -16.06
C SER A 24 -4.19 -10.32 -14.91
N HIS A 25 -4.11 -10.85 -13.69
CA HIS A 25 -4.44 -10.13 -12.46
C HIS A 25 -3.32 -10.34 -11.45
N PHE A 26 -2.89 -9.27 -10.79
CA PHE A 26 -2.02 -9.37 -9.63
C PHE A 26 -2.86 -9.36 -8.36
N PHE A 27 -2.54 -10.25 -7.43
CA PHE A 27 -3.14 -10.27 -6.10
C PHE A 27 -2.08 -9.83 -5.11
N LEU A 28 -2.31 -8.69 -4.47
CA LEU A 28 -1.50 -8.24 -3.36
C LEU A 28 -2.12 -8.77 -2.07
N GLY A 29 -1.30 -9.41 -1.23
CA GLY A 29 -1.70 -9.77 0.12
C GLY A 29 -2.24 -8.55 0.88
N LEU A 30 -2.95 -8.80 1.98
CA LEU A 30 -3.37 -7.73 2.89
C LEU A 30 -2.18 -6.81 3.18
N MET A 31 -2.43 -5.50 3.14
CA MET A 31 -1.42 -4.52 3.58
C MET A 31 -0.91 -4.97 4.95
N GLY A 32 0.39 -5.26 5.03
CA GLY A 32 1.01 -5.78 6.24
C GLY A 32 0.79 -4.87 7.44
N ASN A 33 0.95 -5.42 8.65
CA ASN A 33 0.82 -4.79 9.96
C ASN A 33 0.09 -3.42 9.98
N ILE A 34 -1.16 -3.42 10.45
CA ILE A 34 -2.00 -2.22 10.64
C ILE A 34 -1.31 -1.08 11.43
N ASN A 35 -0.29 -1.42 12.23
CA ASN A 35 0.57 -0.47 12.91
C ASN A 35 2.05 -0.77 12.63
N PRO A 36 2.60 -0.31 11.49
CA PRO A 36 3.97 -0.61 11.10
C PRO A 36 5.02 0.21 11.88
N THR A 37 4.61 0.97 12.91
CA THR A 37 5.46 1.89 13.69
C THR A 37 6.74 1.22 14.19
N HIS A 38 6.65 0.00 14.73
CA HIS A 38 7.85 -0.70 15.23
C HIS A 38 8.83 -1.02 14.12
N CYS A 39 8.39 -1.66 13.01
CA CYS A 39 9.27 -1.96 11.88
C CYS A 39 9.88 -0.69 11.30
N ILE A 40 9.08 0.35 11.05
CA ILE A 40 9.57 1.60 10.47
C ILE A 40 10.61 2.25 11.38
N ASN A 41 10.39 2.29 12.68
CA ASN A 41 11.33 2.90 13.63
C ASN A 41 12.64 2.12 13.72
N THR A 42 12.56 0.79 13.81
CA THR A 42 13.72 -0.09 13.88
C THR A 42 14.55 -0.05 12.60
N GLU A 43 13.89 -0.03 11.44
CA GLU A 43 14.56 -0.06 10.14
C GLU A 43 15.16 1.30 9.77
N THR A 44 14.44 2.39 9.99
CA THR A 44 14.89 3.72 9.60
C THR A 44 15.85 4.37 10.59
N ASN A 45 15.91 3.88 11.85
CA ASN A 45 16.68 4.47 12.96
C ASN A 45 16.51 6.01 13.09
N ARG A 46 15.36 6.54 12.64
CA ARG A 46 15.02 7.97 12.65
C ARG A 46 13.88 8.22 13.63
N ILE A 47 13.56 9.52 13.82
CA ILE A 47 12.46 10.02 14.66
C ILE A 47 11.24 9.10 14.53
N PRO A 48 10.63 8.64 15.63
CA PRO A 48 9.57 7.65 15.56
C PRO A 48 8.46 8.04 14.58
N PHE A 49 8.11 7.12 13.69
CA PHE A 49 6.94 7.17 12.84
C PHE A 49 5.72 7.56 13.70
N ARG A 50 4.96 8.55 13.24
CA ARG A 50 3.86 9.26 13.96
C ARG A 50 4.26 10.32 15.00
N GLN A 51 5.53 10.40 15.43
CA GLN A 51 6.02 11.52 16.26
C GLN A 51 6.66 12.63 15.41
N THR A 52 6.88 12.37 14.13
CA THR A 52 7.31 13.40 13.18
C THR A 52 6.20 14.42 12.98
N LYS A 53 6.53 15.72 13.16
CA LYS A 53 5.67 16.83 12.77
C LYS A 53 6.17 17.37 11.43
N PRO A 54 5.71 16.83 10.28
CA PRO A 54 6.18 17.30 9.00
C PRO A 54 5.78 18.77 8.80
N ASN A 55 6.72 19.59 8.36
CA ASN A 55 6.42 20.95 7.95
C ASN A 55 5.77 20.91 6.56
N LEU A 56 4.44 20.94 6.52
CA LEU A 56 3.65 20.85 5.30
C LEU A 56 3.94 22.00 4.32
N ALA A 57 4.35 23.18 4.80
CA ALA A 57 4.71 24.29 3.93
C ALA A 57 5.91 23.95 3.02
N LYS A 58 6.83 23.10 3.50
CA LYS A 58 7.96 22.58 2.70
C LYS A 58 7.57 21.53 1.67
N TRP A 59 6.34 20.99 1.73
CA TRP A 59 5.89 19.91 0.83
C TRP A 59 5.27 20.43 -0.47
N SER A 60 5.04 21.73 -0.57
CA SER A 60 4.49 22.41 -1.76
C SER A 60 5.29 22.15 -3.04
N THR A 61 6.59 21.89 -2.93
CA THR A 61 7.49 21.57 -4.05
C THR A 61 7.79 20.07 -4.21
N THR A 62 7.32 19.22 -3.29
CA THR A 62 7.68 17.79 -3.27
C THR A 62 6.80 16.96 -4.20
N PHE A 63 5.52 17.28 -4.29
CA PHE A 63 4.60 16.61 -5.21
C PHE A 63 4.58 17.40 -6.52
N ARG A 64 5.12 16.81 -7.60
CA ARG A 64 4.87 17.31 -8.95
C ARG A 64 3.42 16.94 -9.31
N ALA A 65 2.64 17.95 -9.69
CA ALA A 65 1.35 17.77 -10.34
C ALA A 65 1.52 17.23 -11.76
#